data_AF-A0A2D6G6Y7-F1
#
_entry.id   AF-A0A2D6G6Y7-F1
#
_cell.length_a   1.000
_cell.length_b   1.000
_cell.length_c   1.000
_cell.angle_alpha   90.00
_cell.angle_beta   90.00
_cell.angle_gamma   90.00
#
_symmetry.space_group_name_H-M   'P 1'
#
loop_
_entity.id
_entity.type
_entity.pdbx_description
1 polymer ?
#
loop_
_entity_poly.entity_id
_entity_poly.type
_entity_poly.pdbx_seq_one_letter_code
_entity_poly.pdbx_strand_id
1 'polypeptide(L)' 'MDIGFFREKKFDGKRVIFLVYENHKCIFLITITDKKAQQSEIDLIKSNLDVYRDVLEKIIKNL' A
#
# COMPACT_ATOMS: atom_id res chain seq x y z
N MET A 1 13.09 1.65 -8.66
CA MET A 1 12.07 0.84 -7.98
C MET A 1 10.78 1.07 -8.72
N ASP A 2 10.18 0.02 -9.28
CA ASP A 2 9.06 0.17 -10.20
C ASP A 2 7.84 0.77 -9.49
N ILE A 3 7.36 1.90 -10.00
CA ILE A 3 6.20 2.65 -9.48
C ILE A 3 4.89 1.85 -9.70
N GLY A 4 4.98 0.70 -10.38
CA GLY A 4 3.87 -0.11 -10.87
C GLY A 4 2.92 -0.68 -9.81
N PHE A 5 3.32 -0.90 -8.55
CA PHE A 5 2.44 -1.54 -7.55
C PHE A 5 1.76 -0.56 -6.58
N PHE A 6 2.29 0.66 -6.40
CA PHE A 6 1.67 1.65 -5.51
C PHE A 6 0.47 2.32 -6.18
N ARG A 7 -0.65 2.41 -5.48
CA ARG A 7 -1.88 3.04 -5.98
C ARG A 7 -2.51 3.92 -4.93
N GLU A 8 -3.14 4.99 -5.42
CA GLU A 8 -3.94 5.92 -4.63
C GLU A 8 -5.33 6.05 -5.26
N LYS A 9 -6.37 6.02 -4.42
CA LYS A 9 -7.74 6.39 -4.82
C LYS A 9 -8.25 7.55 -3.96
N LYS A 10 -8.65 8.64 -4.61
CA LYS A 10 -9.25 9.82 -3.95
C LYS A 10 -10.75 9.66 -3.80
N PHE A 11 -11.28 10.02 -2.64
CA PHE A 11 -12.72 10.05 -2.38
C PHE A 11 -13.01 11.01 -1.22
N ASP A 12 -13.95 11.93 -1.40
CA ASP A 12 -14.44 12.84 -0.34
C ASP A 12 -13.35 13.49 0.55
N GLY A 13 -12.32 14.07 -0.08
CA GLY A 13 -11.19 14.68 0.63
C GLY A 13 -10.20 13.71 1.30
N LYS A 14 -10.46 12.41 1.21
CA LYS A 14 -9.61 11.30 1.67
C LYS A 14 -8.89 10.61 0.50
N ARG A 15 -7.90 9.80 0.86
CA ARG A 15 -7.04 9.04 -0.05
C ARG A 15 -6.84 7.64 0.51
N VAL A 16 -7.31 6.64 -0.23
CA VAL A 16 -6.95 5.25 0.03
C VAL A 16 -5.59 5.01 -0.60
N ILE A 17 -4.64 4.52 0.19
CA ILE A 17 -3.35 4.06 -0.30
C ILE A 17 -3.32 2.54 -0.21
N PHE A 18 -2.96 1.88 -1.31
CA PHE A 18 -2.90 0.44 -1.39
C PHE A 18 -1.80 -0.03 -2.35
N LEU A 19 -1.36 -1.27 -2.15
CA LEU A 19 -0.38 -1.94 -3.01
C LEU A 19 -1.08 -3.04 -3.81
N VAL A 20 -0.77 -3.10 -5.10
CA VAL A 20 -1.27 -4.13 -6.02
C VAL A 20 -0.17 -5.15 -6.25
N TYR A 21 -0.40 -6.40 -5.85
CA TYR A 21 0.51 -7.51 -6.07
C TYR A 21 -0.04 -8.42 -7.16
N GLU A 22 0.33 -8.13 -8.41
CA GLU A 22 -0.21 -8.83 -9.59
C GLU A 22 0.08 -10.34 -9.57
N ASN A 23 1.29 -10.73 -9.15
CA ASN A 23 1.70 -12.14 -9.03
C ASN A 23 0.79 -12.94 -8.08
N HIS A 24 0.23 -12.27 -7.07
CA HIS A 24 -0.62 -12.88 -6.07
C HIS A 24 -2.11 -12.55 -6.25
N LYS A 25 -2.45 -11.80 -7.31
CA LYS A 25 -3.81 -11.32 -7.63
C LYS A 25 -4.51 -10.70 -6.40
N CYS A 26 -3.77 -9.95 -5.59
CA CYS A 26 -4.29 -9.37 -4.35
C CYS A 26 -3.96 -7.88 -4.23
N ILE A 27 -4.77 -7.20 -3.42
CA ILE A 27 -4.59 -5.79 -3.06
C ILE A 27 -4.34 -5.73 -1.57
N PHE A 28 -3.27 -5.05 -1.17
CA PHE A 28 -2.99 -4.79 0.23
C PHE A 28 -3.33 -3.35 0.57
N LEU A 29 -4.46 -3.18 1.26
CA LEU A 29 -4.91 -1.88 1.77
C LEU A 29 -3.99 -1.44 2.90
N ILE A 30 -3.33 -0.29 2.75
CA ILE A 30 -2.42 0.22 3.79
C ILE A 30 -3.15 1.19 4.72
N THR A 31 -3.70 2.27 4.16
CA THR A 31 -4.23 3.36 4.99
C THR A 31 -5.26 4.19 4.23
N ILE A 32 -6.03 4.96 5.00
CA ILE A 32 -6.90 6.03 4.52
C ILE A 32 -6.41 7.32 5.16
N THR A 33 -5.90 8.24 4.34
CA THR A 33 -5.32 9.50 4.81
C THR A 33 -6.03 10.70 4.21
N ASP A 34 -5.77 11.89 4.74
CA ASP A 34 -6.18 13.14 4.12
C ASP A 34 -5.08 13.71 3.22
N LYS A 35 -5.35 14.86 2.59
CA LYS A 35 -4.35 15.51 1.73
C LYS A 35 -3.13 16.02 2.51
N LYS A 36 -3.29 16.43 3.77
CA LYS A 36 -2.23 17.08 4.55
C LYS A 36 -1.20 16.07 5.04
N ALA A 37 -1.65 14.91 5.51
CA ALA A 37 -0.79 13.83 6.00
C ALA A 37 -0.27 12.91 4.88
N GLN A 38 -0.70 13.12 3.63
CA GLN A 38 -0.38 12.19 2.54
C GLN A 38 1.12 11.93 2.36
N GLN A 39 1.95 12.98 2.32
CA GLN A 39 3.35 12.81 1.97
C GLN A 39 4.09 12.01 3.04
N SER A 40 3.83 12.29 4.33
CA SER A 40 4.40 11.53 5.44
C SER A 40 3.99 10.06 5.43
N GLU A 41 2.73 9.77 5.06
CA GLU A 41 2.26 8.38 4.90
C GLU A 41 2.99 7.69 3.74
N ILE A 42 3.13 8.36 2.59
CA ILE A 42 3.85 7.80 1.44
C ILE A 42 5.30 7.50 1.79
N ASP A 43 5.96 8.40 2.52
CA ASP A 43 7.37 8.23 2.89
C ASP A 43 7.54 7.10 3.89
N LEU A 44 6.65 7.01 4.89
CA LEU A 44 6.62 5.88 5.81
C LEU A 44 6.41 4.55 5.08
N ILE A 45 5.50 4.52 4.11
CA ILE A 45 5.21 3.30 3.34
C ILE A 45 6.43 2.88 2.54
N LYS A 46 7.08 3.81 1.85
CA LYS A 46 8.30 3.56 1.07
C LYS A 46 9.42 3.02 1.93
N SER A 47 9.60 3.56 3.14
CA SER A 47 10.62 3.10 4.10
C SER A 47 10.33 1.71 4.68
N ASN A 48 9.11 1.18 4.52
CA ASN A 48 8.68 -0.09 5.11
C ASN A 48 8.16 -1.10 4.08
N LEU A 49 8.47 -0.93 2.79
CA LEU A 49 7.99 -1.82 1.71
C LEU A 49 8.31 -3.30 1.95
N ASP A 50 9.49 -3.57 2.48
CA ASP A 50 9.98 -4.91 2.78
C ASP A 50 9.08 -5.59 3.81
N VAL A 51 8.68 -4.85 4.84
CA VAL A 51 7.79 -5.32 5.92
C VAL A 51 6.41 -5.67 5.35
N TYR A 52 5.84 -4.83 4.48
CA TYR A 52 4.54 -5.12 3.88
C TYR A 52 4.58 -6.36 2.99
N ARG A 53 5.66 -6.56 2.23
CA ARG A 53 5.86 -7.77 1.43
C ARG A 53 5.94 -9.01 2.32
N ASP A 54 6.72 -8.96 3.38
CA ASP A 54 6.89 -10.10 4.30
C ASP A 54 5.56 -10.48 4.98
N VAL A 55 4.76 -9.50 5.37
CA VAL A 55 3.41 -9.71 5.92
C VAL A 55 2.50 -10.36 4.88
N LEU A 56 2.48 -9.85 3.65
CA LEU A 56 1.68 -10.38 2.56
C LEU A 56 2.04 -11.83 2.24
N GLU A 57 3.33 -12.15 2.14
CA GLU A 57 3.80 -13.52 1.89
C GLU A 57 3.39 -14.48 3.01
N LYS A 58 3.44 -14.05 4.27
CA LYS A 58 2.96 -14.84 5.41
C LYS A 58 1.46 -15.07 5.36
N ILE A 59 0.68 -14.06 4.97
CA ILE A 59 -0.77 -14.21 4.83
C ILE A 59 -1.08 -15.21 3.71
N ILE A 60 -0.46 -15.05 2.54
CA ILE A 60 -0.69 -15.92 1.38
C ILE A 60 -0.28 -17.37 1.64
N LYS A 61 0.83 -17.62 2.34
CA LYS A 61 1.25 -18.99 2.70
C LYS A 61 0.27 -19.70 3.64
N ASN A 62 -0.57 -18.96 4.37
CA ASN A 62 -1.52 -19.49 5.33
C ASN A 62 -2.98 -19.48 4.81
N LEU A 63 -3.19 -19.10 3.55
CA LEU A 63 -4.48 -19.16 2.83
C LEU A 63 -4.52 -20.42 1.96
#